data_AF-A0A2V5HC95-F1
#
_entry.id   AF-A0A2V5HC95-F1
#
_cell.length_a   1.000
_cell.length_b   1.000
_cell.length_c   1.000
_cell.angle_alpha   90.00
_cell.angle_beta   90.00
_cell.angle_gamma   90.00
#
_symmetry.space_group_name_H-M   'P 1'
#
loop_
_entity.id
_entity.type
_entity.pdbx_description
1 polymer ?
#
loop_
_entity_poly.entity_id
_entity_poly.type
_entity_poly.pdbx_seq_one_letter_code
_entity_poly.pdbx_strand_id
1 'polypeptide(L)'
;MYTPSLLLATALLTLLATASPTGTQPPAAPICGTCNPLSGQNNCDVTTSCINTGTRFHCACRAGYKASPANADVSKQFRLPFPNYQFLVFVPEFTQCNTLCDNPYGASPQLCAEVPVRNACPV
;
A
#
# COMPACT_ATOMS: atom_id res chain seq x y z
N MET A 1 -28.28 46.70 49.53
CA MET A 1 -27.20 46.21 48.66
C MET A 1 -26.53 45.02 49.33
N TYR A 2 -26.95 43.79 49.00
CA TYR A 2 -26.28 42.53 49.39
C TYR A 2 -26.57 41.50 48.30
N THR A 3 -25.51 40.91 47.74
CA THR A 3 -25.48 39.78 46.80
C THR A 3 -25.73 38.45 47.53
N PRO A 4 -26.15 37.40 46.80
CA PRO A 4 -25.33 36.18 46.79
C PRO A 4 -25.27 35.53 45.38
N SER A 5 -24.07 35.26 44.88
CA SER A 5 -23.33 34.00 45.01
C SER A 5 -23.72 32.98 43.92
N LEU A 6 -23.07 33.09 42.76
CA LEU A 6 -22.95 31.99 41.80
C LEU A 6 -22.06 30.89 42.40
N LEU A 7 -22.63 29.72 42.61
CA LEU A 7 -21.90 28.50 42.96
C LEU A 7 -21.20 27.94 41.71
N LEU A 8 -19.87 28.04 41.67
CA LEU A 8 -19.04 27.25 40.76
C LEU A 8 -19.03 25.79 41.23
N ALA A 9 -19.59 24.88 40.44
CA ALA A 9 -19.40 23.45 40.63
C ALA A 9 -18.04 23.03 40.04
N THR A 10 -17.14 22.60 40.91
CA THR A 10 -15.78 22.16 40.58
C THR A 10 -15.73 20.70 40.13
N ALA A 11 -14.73 20.46 39.29
CA ALA A 11 -14.37 19.27 38.52
C ALA A 11 -14.28 17.92 39.27
N LEU A 12 -14.49 16.83 38.51
CA LEU A 12 -13.72 15.60 38.62
C LEU A 12 -13.72 14.87 37.26
N LEU A 13 -12.71 15.16 36.44
CA LEU A 13 -12.43 14.44 35.20
C LEU A 13 -11.36 13.38 35.51
N THR A 14 -11.77 12.12 35.64
CA THR A 14 -10.87 10.98 35.82
C THR A 14 -10.19 10.65 34.49
N LEU A 15 -8.91 11.02 34.35
CA LEU A 15 -8.07 10.60 33.23
C LEU A 15 -7.71 9.11 33.37
N LEU A 16 -8.38 8.24 32.61
CA LEU A 16 -7.88 6.89 32.35
C LEU A 16 -6.70 7.01 31.38
N ALA A 17 -5.48 6.77 31.87
CA ALA A 17 -4.29 6.62 31.03
C ALA A 17 -4.35 5.26 30.32
N THR A 18 -4.82 5.24 29.07
CA THR A 18 -4.70 4.08 28.19
C THR A 18 -3.25 3.99 27.69
N ALA A 19 -2.47 3.07 28.24
CA ALA A 19 -1.17 2.71 27.67
C ALA A 19 -1.38 1.94 26.36
N SER A 20 -1.13 2.61 25.23
CA SER A 20 -1.12 1.95 23.92
C SER A 20 0.13 1.08 23.80
N PRO A 21 0.02 -0.20 23.41
CA PRO A 21 1.19 -1.01 23.12
C PRO A 21 1.84 -0.47 21.85
N THR A 22 3.04 0.06 21.97
CA THR A 22 3.93 0.31 20.83
C THR A 22 4.42 -1.04 20.32
N GLY A 23 3.61 -1.69 19.48
CA GLY A 23 4.09 -2.78 18.64
C GLY A 23 5.13 -2.21 17.68
N THR A 24 6.35 -2.75 17.72
CA THR A 24 7.39 -2.50 16.71
C THR A 24 6.89 -3.00 15.36
N GLN A 25 6.26 -2.13 14.58
CA GLN A 25 5.91 -2.41 13.20
C GLN A 25 7.20 -2.72 12.43
N PRO A 26 7.26 -3.83 11.67
CA PRO A 26 8.39 -4.09 10.78
C PRO A 26 8.67 -2.84 9.92
N PRO A 27 9.94 -2.55 9.61
CA PRO A 27 10.28 -1.44 8.74
C PRO A 27 9.44 -1.52 7.47
N ALA A 28 8.82 -0.40 7.09
CA ALA A 28 7.97 -0.35 5.91
C ALA A 28 8.77 -0.83 4.70
N ALA A 29 8.19 -1.78 3.95
CA ALA A 29 8.83 -2.31 2.75
C ALA A 29 9.16 -1.15 1.78
N PRO A 30 10.30 -1.22 1.08
CA PRO A 30 10.65 -0.21 0.10
C PRO A 30 9.55 -0.12 -0.96
N ILE A 31 9.19 1.11 -1.36
CA ILE A 31 8.15 1.36 -2.36
C ILE A 31 8.40 0.51 -3.61
N CYS A 32 9.65 0.45 -4.06
CA CYS A 32 10.08 -0.38 -5.17
C CYS A 32 10.43 -1.80 -4.71
N GLY A 33 9.45 -2.52 -4.18
CA GLY A 33 9.62 -3.89 -3.71
C GLY A 33 10.37 -4.73 -4.73
N THR A 34 11.48 -5.32 -4.32
CA THR A 34 12.20 -6.34 -5.08
C THR A 34 11.89 -7.70 -4.50
N CYS A 35 11.83 -8.74 -5.31
CA CYS A 35 11.58 -10.10 -4.83
C CYS A 35 12.69 -11.07 -5.24
N ASN A 36 12.88 -12.13 -4.46
CA ASN A 36 13.81 -13.20 -4.81
C ASN A 36 13.05 -14.35 -5.49
N PRO A 37 13.38 -14.76 -6.73
CA PRO A 37 12.67 -15.86 -7.38
C PRO A 37 12.86 -17.23 -6.71
N LEU A 38 13.79 -17.36 -5.75
CA LEU A 38 13.99 -18.59 -4.99
C LEU A 38 12.82 -18.88 -4.03
N SER A 39 12.33 -20.11 -4.05
CA SER A 39 11.28 -20.58 -3.15
C SER A 39 11.66 -20.37 -1.68
N GLY A 40 10.71 -19.85 -0.90
CA GLY A 40 10.92 -19.51 0.51
C GLY A 40 11.59 -18.16 0.76
N GLN A 41 12.03 -17.44 -0.28
CA GLN A 41 12.64 -16.10 -0.17
C GLN A 41 11.89 -15.04 -0.97
N ASN A 42 10.76 -15.41 -1.58
CA ASN A 42 10.07 -14.55 -2.55
C ASN A 42 9.50 -13.27 -1.96
N ASN A 43 9.03 -13.32 -0.71
CA ASN A 43 8.46 -12.21 0.03
C ASN A 43 7.27 -11.49 -0.63
N CYS A 44 6.87 -11.86 -1.84
CA CYS A 44 5.63 -11.41 -2.43
C CYS A 44 4.43 -12.08 -1.75
N ASP A 45 3.32 -11.35 -1.64
CA ASP A 45 2.06 -11.93 -1.17
C ASP A 45 1.54 -12.99 -2.17
N VAL A 46 0.81 -14.00 -1.69
CA VAL A 46 0.25 -15.07 -2.52
C VAL A 46 -0.67 -14.56 -3.65
N THR A 47 -1.18 -13.33 -3.53
CA THR A 47 -2.03 -12.70 -4.53
C THR A 47 -1.26 -11.97 -5.63
N THR A 48 0.06 -12.02 -5.55
CA THR A 48 0.99 -11.38 -6.47
C THR A 48 1.90 -12.41 -7.11
N SER A 49 2.74 -11.97 -8.04
CA SER A 49 3.74 -12.81 -8.67
C SER A 49 5.06 -12.06 -8.73
N CYS A 50 6.16 -12.79 -8.49
CA CYS A 50 7.50 -12.25 -8.65
C CYS A 50 7.92 -12.35 -10.11
N ILE A 51 8.08 -11.20 -10.76
CA ILE A 51 8.30 -11.10 -12.20
C ILE A 51 9.66 -10.49 -12.52
N ASN A 52 10.35 -11.12 -13.48
CA ASN A 52 11.59 -10.60 -14.03
C ASN A 52 11.27 -9.49 -15.04
N THR A 53 11.76 -8.28 -14.76
CA THR A 53 11.59 -7.11 -15.63
C THR A 53 12.79 -6.88 -16.57
N GLY A 54 13.69 -7.87 -16.65
CA GLY A 54 14.94 -7.83 -17.40
C GLY A 54 16.11 -7.23 -16.60
N THR A 55 15.82 -6.31 -15.67
CA THR A 55 16.84 -5.68 -14.82
C THR A 55 16.79 -6.18 -13.38
N ARG A 56 15.58 -6.32 -12.83
CA ARG A 56 15.31 -6.79 -11.47
C ARG A 56 14.02 -7.58 -11.39
N PHE A 57 13.84 -8.26 -10.27
CA PHE A 57 12.60 -8.94 -9.93
C PHE A 57 11.74 -8.05 -9.05
N HIS A 58 10.44 -7.99 -9.35
CA HIS A 58 9.47 -7.19 -8.60
C HIS A 58 8.21 -7.99 -8.28
N CYS A 59 7.57 -7.68 -7.15
CA CYS A 59 6.22 -8.17 -6.88
C CYS A 59 5.22 -7.37 -7.71
N ALA A 60 4.34 -8.06 -8.41
CA ALA A 60 3.24 -7.42 -9.13
C ALA A 60 1.93 -8.17 -8.94
N CYS A 61 0.85 -7.41 -8.92
CA CYS A 61 -0.50 -7.92 -8.90
C CYS A 61 -0.78 -8.76 -10.15
N ARG A 62 -1.66 -9.76 -10.03
CA ARG A 62 -2.27 -10.43 -11.18
C ARG A 62 -2.93 -9.40 -12.10
N ALA A 63 -2.98 -9.67 -13.40
CA ALA A 63 -3.68 -8.82 -14.36
C ALA A 63 -5.13 -8.55 -13.90
N GLY A 64 -5.52 -7.27 -13.89
CA GLY A 64 -6.86 -6.81 -13.51
C GLY A 64 -7.01 -6.50 -12.02
N TYR A 65 -5.94 -6.65 -11.23
CA TYR A 65 -5.92 -6.38 -9.81
C TYR A 65 -4.92 -5.28 -9.42
N LYS A 66 -5.24 -4.58 -8.33
CA LYS A 66 -4.46 -3.54 -7.65
C LYS A 66 -4.45 -3.77 -6.14
N ALA A 67 -3.57 -3.08 -5.42
CA ALA A 67 -3.39 -3.26 -3.97
C ALA A 67 -4.39 -2.45 -3.13
N SER A 68 -4.87 -1.33 -3.68
CA SER A 68 -5.66 -0.35 -2.93
C SER A 68 -6.70 0.34 -3.83
N PRO A 69 -7.89 0.66 -3.30
CA PRO A 69 -8.83 1.55 -3.98
C PRO A 69 -8.30 3.00 -4.07
N ALA A 70 -7.34 3.38 -3.22
CA ALA A 70 -6.66 4.67 -3.33
C ALA A 70 -5.64 4.63 -4.48
N ASN A 71 -6.11 4.93 -5.69
CA ASN A 71 -5.33 4.82 -6.93
C ASN A 71 -3.96 5.51 -6.87
N ALA A 72 -3.88 6.69 -6.25
CA ALA A 72 -2.66 7.49 -6.16
C ALA A 72 -1.72 7.14 -4.99
N ASP A 73 -2.04 6.11 -4.19
CA ASP A 73 -1.19 5.69 -3.07
C ASP A 73 0.03 4.91 -3.57
N VAL A 74 1.07 5.66 -3.96
CA VAL A 74 2.34 5.12 -4.46
C VAL A 74 3.09 4.29 -3.43
N SER A 75 2.75 4.41 -2.13
CA SER A 75 3.36 3.56 -1.10
C SER A 75 2.88 2.11 -1.17
N LYS A 76 1.73 1.87 -1.82
CA LYS A 76 1.13 0.55 -1.97
C LYS A 76 1.17 0.03 -3.40
N GLN A 77 1.06 0.92 -4.39
CA GLN A 77 0.90 0.51 -5.78
C GLN A 77 1.37 1.56 -6.78
N PHE A 78 1.88 1.11 -7.91
CA PHE A 78 2.23 1.95 -9.05
C PHE A 78 2.37 1.08 -10.31
N ARG A 79 2.39 1.70 -11.48
CA ARG A 79 2.77 1.06 -12.73
C ARG A 79 4.19 1.48 -13.12
N LEU A 80 4.87 0.64 -13.90
CA LEU A 80 6.18 0.96 -14.47
C LEU A 80 6.13 0.84 -15.99
N PRO A 81 6.88 1.67 -16.74
CA PRO A 81 6.86 1.71 -18.20
C PRO A 81 7.68 0.58 -18.85
N PHE A 82 7.70 -0.62 -18.24
CA PHE A 82 8.41 -1.76 -18.79
C PHE A 82 7.66 -2.32 -20.01
N PRO A 83 8.33 -2.46 -21.18
CA PRO A 83 7.70 -3.07 -22.36
C PRO A 83 7.09 -4.43 -22.02
N ASN A 84 5.90 -4.71 -22.55
CA ASN A 84 5.11 -5.94 -22.33
C ASN A 84 4.60 -6.16 -20.88
N TYR A 85 4.94 -5.31 -19.91
CA TYR A 85 4.44 -5.39 -18.53
C TYR A 85 3.72 -4.13 -18.08
N GLN A 86 3.44 -3.21 -19.02
CA GLN A 86 2.85 -1.91 -18.74
C GLN A 86 1.52 -2.01 -18.01
N PHE A 87 0.79 -3.12 -18.19
CA PHE A 87 -0.52 -3.40 -17.62
C PHE A 87 -0.47 -3.93 -16.18
N LEU A 88 0.72 -4.27 -15.68
CA LEU A 88 0.88 -4.81 -14.34
C LEU A 88 1.01 -3.68 -13.31
N VAL A 89 0.36 -3.90 -12.17
CA VAL A 89 0.51 -3.04 -10.99
C VAL A 89 1.59 -3.64 -10.10
N PHE A 90 2.66 -2.88 -9.86
CA PHE A 90 3.78 -3.25 -9.01
C PHE A 90 3.51 -2.78 -7.58
N VAL A 91 4.03 -3.56 -6.62
CA VAL A 91 3.78 -3.35 -5.19
C VAL A 91 5.03 -3.63 -4.36
N PRO A 92 5.13 -3.08 -3.13
CA PRO A 92 6.12 -3.52 -2.16
C PRO A 92 5.99 -5.00 -1.81
N GLU A 93 7.04 -5.57 -1.21
CA GLU A 93 6.97 -6.92 -0.62
C GLU A 93 5.79 -7.03 0.37
N PHE A 94 5.26 -8.25 0.52
CA PHE A 94 4.15 -8.59 1.42
C PHE A 94 2.85 -7.79 1.21
N THR A 95 2.70 -7.12 0.07
CA THR A 95 1.50 -6.33 -0.24
C THR A 95 0.46 -7.15 -0.99
N GLN A 96 -0.74 -7.25 -0.44
CA GLN A 96 -1.85 -7.97 -1.06
C GLN A 96 -2.48 -7.18 -2.23
N CYS A 97 -2.82 -7.89 -3.32
CA CYS A 97 -3.49 -7.38 -4.52
C CYS A 97 -4.83 -8.09 -4.79
N ASN A 98 -5.82 -7.83 -3.95
CA ASN A 98 -7.18 -8.39 -4.11
C ASN A 98 -8.23 -7.36 -4.55
N THR A 99 -7.83 -6.12 -4.82
CA THR A 99 -8.75 -5.09 -5.30
C THR A 99 -8.82 -5.17 -6.83
N LEU A 100 -10.02 -5.23 -7.41
CA LEU A 100 -10.17 -5.14 -8.86
C LEU A 100 -9.81 -3.74 -9.35
N CYS A 101 -9.20 -3.66 -10.52
CA CYS A 101 -9.05 -2.40 -11.24
C CYS A 101 -10.40 -1.91 -11.77
N ASP A 102 -10.48 -0.62 -12.12
CA ASP A 102 -11.70 0.01 -12.61
C ASP A 102 -12.12 -0.57 -13.97
N ASN A 103 -11.13 -0.99 -14.77
CA ASN A 103 -11.31 -1.78 -15.98
C ASN A 103 -10.49 -3.10 -15.91
N PRO A 104 -11.00 -4.13 -15.23
CA PRO A 104 -10.24 -5.36 -14.98
C PRO A 104 -10.18 -6.30 -16.18
N TYR A 105 -10.97 -6.04 -17.23
CA TYR A 105 -11.03 -6.83 -18.47
C TYR A 105 -10.44 -6.07 -19.68
N GLY A 106 -9.81 -4.91 -19.44
CA GLY A 106 -9.18 -4.11 -20.48
C GLY A 106 -7.99 -4.82 -21.13
N ALA A 107 -7.67 -4.44 -22.37
CA ALA A 107 -6.51 -4.98 -23.07
C ALA A 107 -5.26 -4.13 -22.83
N SER A 108 -4.15 -4.80 -22.49
CA SER A 108 -2.81 -4.21 -22.37
C SER A 108 -2.83 -2.89 -21.55
N PRO A 109 -2.49 -1.68 -22.05
CA PRO A 109 -2.32 -0.52 -21.17
C PRO A 109 -3.63 -0.02 -20.55
N GLN A 110 -4.79 -0.44 -21.08
CA GLN A 110 -6.11 -0.10 -20.55
C GLN A 110 -6.41 -0.77 -19.22
N LEU A 111 -5.73 -1.88 -18.92
CA LEU A 111 -5.85 -2.57 -17.66
C LEU A 111 -5.23 -1.72 -16.55
N CYS A 112 -5.99 -1.45 -15.49
CA CYS A 112 -5.51 -0.67 -14.33
C CYS A 112 -4.94 0.71 -14.73
N ALA A 113 -5.53 1.38 -15.72
CA ALA A 113 -5.11 2.70 -16.21
C ALA A 113 -5.24 3.82 -15.16
N GLU A 114 -6.06 3.61 -14.14
CA GLU A 114 -6.24 4.52 -13.02
C GLU A 114 -5.04 4.54 -12.06
N VAL A 115 -4.18 3.52 -12.08
CA VAL A 115 -2.97 3.47 -11.23
C VAL A 115 -1.84 4.27 -11.90
N PRO A 116 -1.24 5.27 -11.21
CA PRO A 116 -0.21 6.11 -11.81
C PRO A 116 1.04 5.35 -12.25
N VAL A 117 1.57 5.75 -13.41
CA VAL A 117 2.87 5.28 -13.90
C VAL A 117 3.99 6.08 -13.22
N ARG A 118 4.98 5.38 -12.67
CA ARG A 118 6.24 5.98 -12.21
C ARG A 118 7.32 5.76 -13.25
N ASN A 119 8.16 6.78 -13.48
CA ASN A 119 9.21 6.71 -14.51
C ASN A 119 10.25 5.62 -14.23
N ALA A 120 10.58 5.39 -12.96
CA ALA A 120 11.57 4.42 -12.56
C ALA A 120 11.42 4.02 -11.09
N CYS A 121 12.07 2.92 -10.75
CA CYS A 121 12.43 2.56 -9.39
C CYS A 121 13.92 2.82 -9.17
N PRO A 122 14.32 3.57 -8.12
CA PRO A 122 15.73 3.76 -7.79
C PRO A 122 16.41 2.39 -7.58
N VAL A 123 17.63 2.26 -8.08
CA VAL A 123 18.42 1.02 -8.06
C VAL A 123 19.35 0.94 -6.85
#